data_AF-A0A9X0QBT7-F1
#
_entry.id   AF-A0A9X0QBT7-F1
#
_cell.length_a   1.000
_cell.length_b   1.000
_cell.length_c   1.000
_cell.angle_alpha   90.00
_cell.angle_beta   90.00
_cell.angle_gamma   90.00
#
_symmetry.space_group_name_H-M   'P 1'
#
loop_
_entity.id
_entity.type
_entity.pdbx_description
1 polymer ?
#
loop_
_entity_poly.entity_id
_entity_poly.type
_entity_poly.pdbx_seq_one_letter_code
_entity_poly.pdbx_strand_id
1 'polypeptide(L)' 'MCTEDKHQTLASSAGLGSITVCGCGTLSLHVGGVSVRMDLKAFVQTAEMFRIAIANLEDQARNLQPTTAKAPSMLTH' A
#
# COMPACT_ATOMS: atom_id res chain seq x y z
N MET A 1 29.36 -1.24 -5.61
CA MET A 1 28.96 -1.23 -4.19
C MET A 1 28.58 0.20 -3.84
N CYS A 2 27.35 0.47 -3.38
CA CYS A 2 26.98 1.83 -2.95
C CYS A 2 27.68 2.10 -1.61
N THR A 3 28.55 3.11 -1.58
CA THR A 3 29.27 3.59 -0.39
C THR A 3 28.33 4.42 0.48
N GLU A 4 28.37 4.20 1.78
CA GLU A 4 27.25 4.31 2.73
C GLU A 4 26.76 5.71 3.14
N ASP A 5 27.31 6.83 2.65
CA ASP A 5 27.14 8.08 3.41
C ASP A 5 25.90 8.94 3.15
N LYS A 6 24.95 8.52 2.29
CA LYS A 6 23.70 9.28 2.09
C LYS A 6 22.50 8.36 1.90
N HIS A 7 21.99 7.82 3.00
CA HIS A 7 20.69 7.16 3.02
C HIS A 7 19.66 8.13 3.58
N GLN A 8 18.67 8.50 2.77
CA GLN A 8 17.56 9.35 3.21
C GLN A 8 16.31 8.48 3.38
N THR A 9 15.73 8.50 4.58
CA THR A 9 14.41 7.91 4.81
C THR A 9 13.34 8.83 4.23
N LEU A 10 12.55 8.32 3.30
CA LEU A 10 11.43 9.05 2.70
C LEU A 10 10.14 8.85 3.50
N ALA A 11 9.94 7.66 4.06
CA ALA A 11 8.80 7.34 4.91
C ALA A 11 9.11 6.16 5.84
N SER A 12 8.49 6.14 7.02
CA SER A 12 8.52 5.01 7.94
C SER A 12 7.19 4.87 8.68
N SER A 13 6.72 3.64 8.85
CA SER A 13 5.54 3.33 9.65
C SER A 13 5.86 2.16 10.58
N ALA A 14 5.65 2.39 11.89
CA ALA A 14 5.94 1.39 12.91
C ALA A 14 5.09 0.12 12.68
N GLY A 15 5.72 -1.05 12.72
CA GLY A 15 5.07 -2.34 12.48
C GLY A 15 4.77 -2.66 11.01
N LEU A 16 4.92 -1.71 10.09
CA LEU A 16 4.76 -1.95 8.65
C LEU A 16 6.11 -1.99 7.93
N GLY A 17 6.92 -0.93 8.04
CA GLY A 17 8.19 -0.85 7.35
C GLY A 17 8.66 0.57 7.00
N SER A 18 9.54 0.68 6.01
CA SER A 18 10.23 1.93 5.66
C SER A 18 10.62 2.02 4.20
N ILE A 19 10.73 3.24 3.70
CA ILE A 19 11.19 3.57 2.35
C ILE A 19 12.43 4.45 2.48
N THR A 20 13.55 3.99 1.93
CA THR A 20 14.82 4.73 1.95
C THR A 20 15.39 4.89 0.55
N VAL A 21 16.07 6.00 0.28
CA VAL A 21 16.80 6.23 -0.96
C VAL A 21 18.29 6.38 -0.66
N CYS A 22 19.11 5.64 -1.39
CA CYS A 22 20.56 5.78 -1.34
C CYS A 22 21.01 6.90 -2.28
N GLY A 23 22.12 7.58 -1.96
CA GLY A 23 22.73 8.60 -2.81
C GLY A 23 23.11 8.11 -4.22
N CYS A 24 23.18 6.79 -4.44
CA CYS A 24 23.34 6.18 -5.76
C CYS A 24 22.04 6.10 -6.58
N GLY A 25 20.90 6.58 -6.06
CA GLY A 25 19.61 6.61 -6.74
C GLY A 25 18.79 5.33 -6.64
N THR A 26 19.26 4.32 -5.88
CA THR A 26 18.50 3.11 -5.57
C THR A 26 17.58 3.34 -4.38
N LEU A 27 16.33 2.96 -4.51
CA LEU A 27 15.33 2.95 -3.45
C LEU A 27 15.22 1.55 -2.83
N SER A 28 15.17 1.50 -1.51
CA SER A 28 14.90 0.28 -0.75
C SER A 28 13.56 0.42 -0.02
N LEU A 29 12.58 -0.38 -0.42
CA LEU A 29 11.29 -0.54 0.23
C LEU A 29 11.35 -1.77 1.14
N HIS A 30 11.12 -1.57 2.44
CA HIS A 30 11.00 -2.63 3.43
C HIS A 30 9.57 -2.69 3.92
N VAL A 31 8.95 -3.86 3.87
CA VAL A 31 7.60 -4.12 4.40
C VAL A 31 7.63 -5.46 5.13
N GLY A 32 7.54 -5.44 6.47
CA GLY A 32 7.73 -6.62 7.31
C GLY A 32 9.08 -7.30 7.02
N GLY A 33 9.04 -8.58 6.64
CA GLY A 33 10.24 -9.36 6.24
C GLY A 33 10.63 -9.24 4.77
N VAL A 34 9.89 -8.48 3.95
CA VAL A 34 10.15 -8.34 2.52
C VAL A 34 10.91 -7.04 2.25
N SER A 35 11.96 -7.15 1.44
CA SER A 35 12.76 -6.01 1.00
C SER A 35 12.85 -6.00 -0.53
N VAL A 36 12.52 -4.88 -1.14
CA VAL A 36 12.61 -4.68 -2.59
C VAL A 36 13.53 -3.51 -2.87
N ARG A 37 14.50 -3.73 -3.75
CA ARG A 37 15.37 -2.68 -4.30
C ARG A 37 14.94 -2.36 -5.72
N MET A 38 14.77 -1.08 -6.01
CA MET A 38 14.34 -0.61 -7.32
C MET A 38 14.90 0.78 -7.60
N ASP A 39 14.91 1.18 -8.87
CA ASP A 39 15.18 2.57 -9.22
C ASP A 39 13.98 3.48 -8.88
N LEU A 40 14.21 4.80 -8.89
CA LEU A 40 13.18 5.79 -8.56
C LEU A 40 11.98 5.75 -9.50
N LYS A 41 12.18 5.46 -10.79
CA LYS A 41 11.10 5.43 -11.78
C LYS A 41 10.17 4.25 -11.55
N ALA A 42 10.76 3.07 -11.32
CA ALA A 42 10.03 1.85 -10.94
C ALA A 42 9.24 2.05 -9.65
N PHE A 43 9.79 2.77 -8.66
CA PHE A 43 9.07 3.11 -7.43
C PHE A 43 7.83 3.97 -7.69
N VAL A 44 7.95 5.04 -8.48
CA VAL A 44 6.80 5.91 -8.81
C VAL A 44 5.71 5.12 -9.55
N GLN A 45 6.09 4.29 -10.52
CA GLN A 45 5.14 3.43 -11.23
C GLN A 45 4.48 2.39 -10.32
N THR A 46 5.24 1.82 -9.38
CA THR A 46 4.72 0.88 -8.38
C THR A 46 3.72 1.56 -7.43
N ALA A 47 3.99 2.79 -7.00
CA ALA A 47 3.07 3.56 -6.16
C ALA A 47 1.73 3.83 -6.88
N GLU A 48 1.78 4.18 -8.17
CA GLU A 48 0.58 4.38 -8.97
C GLU A 48 -0.20 3.06 -9.18
N MET A 49 0.50 1.96 -9.42
CA MET A 49 -0.12 0.64 -9.51
C MET A 49 -0.84 0.26 -8.20
N PHE A 50 -0.24 0.53 -7.04
CA PHE A 50 -0.90 0.30 -5.75
C PHE A 50 -2.11 1.21 -5.55
N ARG A 51 -2.04 2.48 -5.95
CA ARG A 51 -3.18 3.41 -5.89
C ARG A 51 -4.37 2.89 -6.70
N ILE A 52 -4.13 2.39 -7.92
CA ILE A 52 -5.15 1.78 -8.78
C ILE A 52 -5.72 0.52 -8.12
N ALA A 53 -4.86 -0.35 -7.58
CA ALA A 53 -5.29 -1.58 -6.91
C ALA A 53 -6.19 -1.29 -5.69
N ILE A 54 -5.83 -0.28 -4.88
CA ILE A 54 -6.64 0.17 -3.74
C ILE A 54 -8.01 0.66 -4.20
N ALA A 55 -8.08 1.52 -5.23
CA ALA A 55 -9.35 2.01 -5.76
C ALA A 55 -10.27 0.85 -6.20
N ASN A 56 -9.71 -0.13 -6.92
CA ASN A 56 -10.46 -1.31 -7.34
C ASN A 56 -10.94 -2.17 -6.15
N LEU A 57 -10.13 -2.31 -5.10
CA LEU A 57 -10.52 -3.04 -3.88
C LEU A 57 -11.65 -2.32 -3.15
N GLU A 58 -11.61 -0.99 -3.07
CA GLU A 58 -12.68 -0.19 -2.45
C GLU A 58 -13.99 -0.30 -3.24
N ASP A 59 -13.93 -0.27 -4.58
CA ASP A 59 -15.09 -0.53 -5.44
C ASP A 59 -15.69 -1.92 -5.18
N GLN A 60 -14.84 -2.95 -5.10
CA GLN A 60 -15.28 -4.31 -4.77
C GLN A 60 -15.91 -4.38 -3.37
N ALA A 61 -15.29 -3.75 -2.38
CA ALA A 61 -15.82 -3.73 -1.00
C ALA A 61 -17.21 -3.08 -0.93
N ARG A 62 -17.44 -1.98 -1.67
CA ARG A 62 -18.77 -1.35 -1.78
C ARG A 62 -19.80 -2.27 -2.45
N ASN A 63 -19.41 -2.95 -3.53
CA ASN A 63 -20.30 -3.87 -4.24
C ASN A 63 -20.59 -5.16 -3.45
N LEU A 64 -19.69 -5.55 -2.54
CA LEU A 64 -19.86 -6.70 -1.66
C LEU A 64 -20.72 -6.42 -0.43
N GLN A 65 -21.02 -5.15 -0.09
CA GLN A 65 -22.00 -4.84 0.96
C GLN A 65 -23.40 -5.18 0.45
N PRO A 66 -24.03 -6.28 0.91
CA PRO A 66 -25.38 -6.60 0.53
C PRO A 66 -26.31 -5.66 1.29
N THR A 67 -27.43 -5.34 0.66
CA THR A 67 -28.61 -4.70 1.24
C THR A 67 -29.19 -5.50 2.43
N THR A 68 -28.49 -5.57 3.56
CA THR A 68 -29.06 -6.04 4.83
C THR A 68 -29.92 -4.95 5.45
N ALA A 69 -31.07 -4.65 4.82
CA ALA A 69 -32.13 -3.87 5.45
C ALA A 69 -33.48 -4.09 4.75
N LYS A 70 -33.96 -5.34 4.69
CA LYS A 70 -35.42 -5.59 4.72
C LYS A 70 -35.76 -7.03 5.11
N ALA A 71 -36.24 -7.19 6.33
CA ALA A 71 -37.37 -8.09 6.58
C ALA A 71 -38.38 -7.28 7.42
N PRO A 72 -39.58 -6.96 6.92
CA PRO A 72 -40.63 -6.37 7.74
C PRO A 72 -41.08 -7.43 8.75
N SER A 73 -40.83 -7.15 10.03
CA SER A 73 -41.36 -7.96 11.13
C SER A 73 -42.88 -7.72 11.22
N MET A 74 -43.65 -8.46 10.42
CA MET A 74 -45.06 -8.66 10.69
C MET A 74 -45.18 -9.75 11.75
N LEU A 75 -45.34 -9.33 13.01
CA LEU A 75 -46.00 -10.17 14.02
C LEU A 75 -47.37 -9.55 14.29
N THR A 76 -48.35 -10.15 13.63
CA THR A 76 -49.78 -10.03 13.92
C THR A 76 -50.18 -11.05 14.98
N HIS A 77 -51.12 -10.61 15.82
CA HIS A 77 -51.99 -11.32 16.77
C HIS A 77 -51.49 -11.49 18.22
#